data_AF-A0A6N2K2G4-F1
#
_entry.id   AF-A0A6N2K2G4-F1
#
_cell.length_a   1.000
_cell.length_b   1.000
_cell.length_c   1.000
_cell.angle_alpha   90.00
_cell.angle_beta   90.00
_cell.angle_gamma   90.00
#
_symmetry.space_group_name_H-M   'P 1'
#
loop_
_entity.id
_entity.type
_entity.pdbx_description
1 polymer ?
#
loop_
_entity_poly.entity_id
_entity_poly.type
_entity_poly.pdbx_seq_one_letter_code
_entity_poly.pdbx_strand_id
1 'polypeptide(L)'
;MRVLRSKQIWEEIHAASSSSRFLNYLNKHIIPVFDKLPEERKFDLLKALAEISPFTLPQDSRQVLPSVVQLLKKYMPRRKSGEEMNFTYVECLLYVFHHLAHKAPNATNSLCGYKIVTGQPSDRLGEDFSEFYTDLIERLSNVEDLTRATMRKLTQGMTEHNKAMAAAKSDDAKDSIKTQKQNTTTGLRTCNNILAMAKPLHAKTPLFIGDKSINLSWKEVAKPSVPSTTVSAGCSVY
;
A
#
# COMPACT_ATOMS: atom_id res chain seq x y z
N MET A 1 -28.13 -4.32 -3.59
CA MET A 1 -27.97 -4.90 -2.22
C MET A 1 -26.52 -5.08 -1.74
N ARG A 2 -25.51 -5.37 -2.58
CA ARG A 2 -24.10 -5.48 -2.13
C ARG A 2 -23.45 -4.15 -1.70
N VAL A 3 -23.85 -3.03 -2.31
CA VAL A 3 -23.31 -1.69 -2.03
C VAL A 3 -23.74 -1.16 -0.65
N LEU A 4 -24.95 -1.50 -0.20
CA LEU A 4 -25.48 -1.07 1.10
C LEU A 4 -24.84 -1.84 2.27
N ARG A 5 -24.52 -3.13 2.07
CA ARG A 5 -23.75 -3.91 3.06
C ARG A 5 -22.32 -3.38 3.24
N SER A 6 -21.70 -2.89 2.16
CA SER A 6 -20.36 -2.29 2.25
C SER A 6 -20.42 -0.99 3.07
N LYS A 7 -21.37 -0.08 2.78
CA LYS A 7 -21.53 1.16 3.56
C LYS A 7 -21.81 0.92 5.05
N GLN A 8 -22.64 -0.06 5.38
CA GLN A 8 -22.98 -0.37 6.77
C GLN A 8 -21.80 -0.98 7.55
N ILE A 9 -21.00 -1.84 6.90
CA ILE A 9 -19.73 -2.32 7.46
C ILE A 9 -18.73 -1.16 7.63
N TRP A 10 -18.73 -0.18 6.72
CA TRP A 10 -17.90 1.02 6.80
C TRP A 10 -18.30 1.98 7.95
N GLU A 11 -19.59 2.09 8.26
CA GLU A 11 -20.11 2.87 9.40
C GLU A 11 -19.84 2.17 10.75
N GLU A 12 -19.87 0.83 10.79
CA GLU A 12 -19.52 0.03 11.97
C GLU A 12 -17.99 0.02 12.29
N ILE A 13 -17.14 0.19 11.27
CA ILE A 13 -15.70 0.42 11.43
C ILE A 13 -15.41 1.85 11.92
N HIS A 14 -16.27 2.82 11.58
CA HIS A 14 -16.18 4.21 12.06
C HIS A 14 -16.47 4.36 13.56
N ALA A 15 -17.14 3.39 14.19
CA ALA A 15 -17.21 3.29 15.64
C ALA A 15 -15.84 2.80 16.18
N ALA A 16 -14.92 3.73 16.39
CA ALA A 16 -13.48 3.60 16.72
C ALA A 16 -13.08 2.64 17.89
N SER A 17 -14.02 1.91 18.49
CA SER A 17 -13.75 0.80 19.41
C SER A 17 -13.57 -0.57 18.72
N SER A 18 -13.96 -0.71 17.44
CA SER A 18 -13.90 -1.98 16.69
C SER A 18 -12.56 -2.18 15.97
N SER A 19 -11.98 -1.13 15.39
CA SER A 19 -10.70 -1.19 14.67
C SER A 19 -9.53 -1.63 15.56
N SER A 20 -9.44 -1.13 16.79
CA SER A 20 -8.41 -1.55 17.76
C SER A 20 -8.56 -3.02 18.15
N ARG A 21 -9.79 -3.51 18.39
CA ARG A 21 -10.04 -4.94 18.69
C ARG A 21 -9.71 -5.85 17.51
N PHE A 22 -10.09 -5.44 16.30
CA PHE A 22 -9.77 -6.15 15.07
C PHE A 22 -8.26 -6.22 14.82
N LEU A 23 -7.55 -5.09 14.92
CA LEU A 23 -6.09 -5.03 14.78
C LEU A 23 -5.38 -5.89 15.82
N ASN A 24 -5.83 -5.84 17.07
CA ASN A 24 -5.32 -6.69 18.14
C ASN A 24 -5.51 -8.18 17.83
N TYR A 25 -6.68 -8.56 17.35
CA TYR A 25 -6.96 -9.95 16.96
C TYR A 25 -6.07 -10.38 15.79
N LEU A 26 -5.96 -9.55 14.74
CA LEU A 26 -5.08 -9.82 13.61
C LEU A 26 -3.64 -10.02 14.05
N ASN A 27 -3.13 -9.10 14.88
CA ASN A 27 -1.75 -9.12 15.35
C ASN A 27 -1.43 -10.35 16.20
N LYS A 28 -2.36 -10.76 17.08
CA LYS A 28 -2.16 -11.88 18.00
C LYS A 28 -2.40 -13.25 17.39
N HIS A 29 -3.36 -13.36 16.47
CA HIS A 29 -3.86 -14.66 16.02
C HIS A 29 -3.67 -14.93 14.54
N ILE A 30 -3.61 -13.89 13.69
CA ILE A 30 -3.62 -14.08 12.23
C ILE A 30 -2.24 -13.84 11.62
N ILE A 31 -1.57 -12.74 11.95
CA ILE A 31 -0.22 -12.46 11.42
C ILE A 31 0.78 -13.58 11.75
N PRO A 32 0.80 -14.16 12.97
CA PRO A 32 1.73 -15.26 13.29
C PRO A 32 1.55 -16.52 12.43
N VAL A 33 0.35 -16.72 11.87
CA VAL A 33 0.02 -17.86 11.01
C VAL A 33 -0.25 -17.44 9.57
N PHE A 34 0.16 -16.23 9.18
CA PHE A 34 -0.15 -15.63 7.88
C PHE A 34 0.20 -16.58 6.72
N ASP A 35 1.32 -17.29 6.83
CA ASP A 35 1.81 -18.21 5.80
C ASP A 35 0.94 -19.45 5.58
N LYS A 36 0.19 -19.85 6.61
CA LYS A 36 -0.71 -21.00 6.58
C LYS A 36 -2.06 -20.67 5.94
N LEU A 37 -2.32 -19.38 5.68
CA LEU A 37 -3.54 -18.95 5.03
C LEU A 37 -3.48 -19.27 3.52
N PRO A 38 -4.62 -19.57 2.89
CA PRO A 38 -4.72 -19.61 1.43
C PRO A 38 -4.29 -18.28 0.81
N GLU A 39 -3.71 -18.31 -0.40
CA GLU A 39 -3.16 -17.13 -1.07
C GLU A 39 -4.21 -16.01 -1.28
N GLU A 40 -5.44 -16.39 -1.61
CA GLU A 40 -6.57 -15.45 -1.73
C GLU A 40 -6.86 -14.74 -0.41
N ARG A 41 -6.81 -15.47 0.71
CA ARG A 41 -7.09 -14.92 2.04
C ARG A 41 -5.97 -14.03 2.56
N LYS A 42 -4.72 -14.36 2.24
CA LYS A 42 -3.57 -13.49 2.52
C LYS A 42 -3.74 -12.12 1.86
N PHE A 43 -4.12 -12.11 0.57
CA PHE A 43 -4.29 -10.85 -0.14
C PHE A 43 -5.48 -10.03 0.37
N ASP A 44 -6.64 -10.66 0.58
CA ASP A 44 -7.81 -10.00 1.15
C ASP A 44 -7.51 -9.38 2.52
N LEU A 45 -6.74 -10.09 3.35
CA LEU A 45 -6.32 -9.58 4.65
C LEU A 45 -5.41 -8.35 4.52
N LEU A 46 -4.42 -8.40 3.63
CA LEU A 46 -3.51 -7.27 3.41
C LEU A 46 -4.24 -6.05 2.85
N LYS A 47 -5.23 -6.25 1.98
CA LYS A 47 -6.11 -5.16 1.52
C LYS A 47 -6.91 -4.56 2.66
N ALA A 48 -7.57 -5.38 3.46
CA ALA A 48 -8.35 -4.92 4.61
C ALA A 48 -7.46 -4.14 5.58
N LEU A 49 -6.24 -4.64 5.86
CA LEU A 49 -5.26 -3.96 6.71
C LEU A 49 -4.83 -2.61 6.11
N ALA A 50 -4.55 -2.56 4.80
CA ALA A 50 -4.23 -1.32 4.10
C ALA A 50 -5.39 -0.31 4.18
N GLU A 51 -6.63 -0.76 4.02
CA GLU A 51 -7.81 0.10 4.05
C GLU A 51 -8.09 0.70 5.43
N ILE A 52 -7.82 -0.04 6.52
CA ILE A 52 -8.01 0.48 7.89
C ILE A 52 -6.78 1.24 8.42
N SER A 53 -5.60 1.07 7.82
CA SER A 53 -4.34 1.66 8.30
C SER A 53 -4.37 3.19 8.47
N PRO A 54 -5.08 3.99 7.65
CA PRO A 54 -5.19 5.43 7.87
C PRO A 54 -5.92 5.77 9.17
N PHE A 55 -6.88 4.95 9.59
CA PHE A 55 -7.79 5.22 10.71
C PHE A 55 -7.33 4.64 12.05
N THR A 56 -6.13 4.06 12.12
CA THR A 56 -5.61 3.46 13.35
C THR A 56 -5.21 4.51 14.38
N LEU A 57 -5.20 4.17 15.68
CA LEU A 57 -4.69 5.05 16.72
C LEU A 57 -3.17 4.86 16.92
N PRO A 58 -2.43 5.86 17.42
CA PRO A 58 -0.99 5.73 17.67
C PRO A 58 -0.59 4.54 18.54
N GLN A 59 -1.40 4.18 19.54
CA GLN A 59 -1.16 3.02 20.39
C GLN A 59 -1.26 1.71 19.61
N ASP A 60 -2.33 1.53 18.83
CA ASP A 60 -2.50 0.34 17.98
C ASP A 60 -1.40 0.25 16.94
N SER A 61 -1.02 1.39 16.35
CA SER A 61 0.09 1.47 15.39
C SER A 61 1.40 0.95 15.97
N ARG A 62 1.74 1.30 17.21
CA ARG A 62 2.94 0.77 17.90
C ARG A 62 2.89 -0.75 18.07
N GLN A 63 1.72 -1.31 18.33
CA GLN A 63 1.56 -2.75 18.58
C GLN A 63 1.61 -3.57 17.29
N VAL A 64 1.10 -3.02 16.18
CA VAL A 64 1.01 -3.70 14.89
C VAL A 64 2.28 -3.52 14.05
N LEU A 65 3.02 -2.43 14.24
CA LEU A 65 4.24 -2.12 13.47
C LEU A 65 5.25 -3.27 13.39
N PRO A 66 5.61 -3.96 14.50
CA PRO A 66 6.60 -5.03 14.47
C PRO A 66 6.23 -6.15 13.49
N SER A 67 4.96 -6.57 13.52
CA SER A 67 4.42 -7.62 12.67
C SER A 67 4.37 -7.19 11.19
N VAL A 68 4.01 -5.93 10.93
CA VAL A 68 4.05 -5.37 9.57
C VAL A 68 5.48 -5.29 9.03
N VAL A 69 6.45 -4.85 9.85
CA VAL A 69 7.87 -4.80 9.44
C VAL A 69 8.42 -6.20 9.18
N GLN A 70 8.03 -7.20 9.98
CA GLN A 70 8.41 -8.59 9.76
C GLN A 70 7.87 -9.12 8.42
N LEU A 71 6.58 -8.90 8.13
CA LEU A 71 6.00 -9.27 6.83
C LEU A 71 6.65 -8.50 5.69
N LEU A 72 6.91 -7.21 5.87
CA LEU A 72 7.58 -6.38 4.86
C LEU A 72 8.98 -6.94 4.55
N LYS A 73 9.79 -7.26 5.56
CA LYS A 73 11.10 -7.90 5.38
C LYS A 73 10.98 -9.27 4.70
N LYS A 74 9.91 -10.03 4.97
CA LYS A 74 9.67 -11.30 4.30
C LYS A 74 9.41 -11.13 2.79
N TYR A 75 8.57 -10.17 2.41
CA TYR A 75 8.17 -9.96 1.02
C TYR A 75 9.09 -9.01 0.23
N MET A 76 10.01 -8.31 0.90
CA MET A 76 11.08 -7.53 0.28
C MET A 76 12.39 -8.31 0.37
N PRO A 77 12.78 -9.06 -0.68
CA PRO A 77 13.93 -9.94 -0.61
C PRO A 77 15.25 -9.16 -0.55
N ARG A 78 16.21 -9.69 0.22
CA ARG A 78 17.55 -9.08 0.39
C ARG A 78 18.48 -9.31 -0.81
N ARG A 79 18.21 -10.34 -1.61
CA ARG A 79 18.89 -10.61 -2.88
C ARG A 79 17.84 -11.02 -3.90
N LYS A 80 18.22 -11.11 -5.17
CA LYS A 80 17.43 -11.84 -6.18
C LYS A 80 17.44 -13.33 -5.81
N SER A 81 16.68 -13.68 -4.78
CA SER A 81 16.19 -15.04 -4.55
C SER A 81 15.47 -15.45 -5.83
N GLY A 82 15.55 -16.72 -6.23
CA GLY A 82 14.73 -17.23 -7.33
C GLY A 82 13.21 -17.10 -7.07
N GLU A 83 12.83 -16.66 -5.87
CA GLU A 83 11.47 -16.30 -5.50
C GLU A 83 11.03 -14.99 -6.16
N GLU A 84 9.93 -15.05 -6.90
CA GLU A 84 9.28 -13.87 -7.46
C GLU A 84 8.69 -13.00 -6.33
N MET A 85 9.00 -11.70 -6.36
CA MET A 85 8.46 -10.74 -5.41
C MET A 85 6.97 -10.50 -5.67
N ASN A 86 6.11 -10.71 -4.67
CA ASN A 86 4.70 -10.38 -4.78
C ASN A 86 4.47 -8.87 -4.66
N PHE A 87 4.43 -8.18 -5.80
CA PHE A 87 4.25 -6.73 -5.88
C PHE A 87 2.99 -6.23 -5.17
N THR A 88 1.89 -6.97 -5.25
CA THR A 88 0.63 -6.55 -4.61
C THR A 88 0.72 -6.57 -3.10
N TYR A 89 1.47 -7.53 -2.53
CA TYR A 89 1.69 -7.62 -1.09
C TYR A 89 2.61 -6.52 -0.62
N VAL A 90 3.69 -6.26 -1.37
CA VAL A 90 4.64 -5.17 -1.08
C VAL A 90 3.94 -3.81 -1.12
N GLU A 91 3.06 -3.57 -2.10
CA GLU A 91 2.23 -2.35 -2.15
C GLU A 91 1.37 -2.20 -0.88
N CYS A 92 0.63 -3.25 -0.49
CA CYS A 92 -0.19 -3.21 0.72
C CYS A 92 0.65 -2.93 1.97
N LEU A 93 1.75 -3.68 2.14
CA LEU A 93 2.59 -3.60 3.33
C LEU A 93 3.33 -2.28 3.46
N LEU A 94 3.85 -1.72 2.35
CA LEU A 94 4.45 -0.38 2.34
C LEU A 94 3.43 0.69 2.70
N TYR A 95 2.21 0.59 2.16
CA TYR A 95 1.13 1.51 2.47
C TYR A 95 0.77 1.49 3.96
N VAL A 96 0.53 0.29 4.50
CA VAL A 96 0.27 0.09 5.95
C VAL A 96 1.43 0.65 6.77
N PHE A 97 2.67 0.30 6.42
CA PHE A 97 3.86 0.77 7.13
C PHE A 97 3.90 2.29 7.20
N HIS A 98 3.69 3.01 6.09
CA HIS A 98 3.67 4.47 6.11
C HIS A 98 2.61 5.06 7.05
N HIS A 99 1.38 4.54 7.01
CA HIS A 99 0.31 5.07 7.85
C HIS A 99 0.51 4.79 9.34
N LEU A 100 1.05 3.62 9.69
CA LEU A 100 1.32 3.28 11.09
C LEU A 100 2.57 4.01 11.61
N ALA A 101 3.64 4.07 10.80
CA ALA A 101 4.88 4.77 11.16
C ALA A 101 4.67 6.28 11.29
N HIS A 102 3.79 6.88 10.49
CA HIS A 102 3.41 8.28 10.67
C HIS A 102 2.83 8.57 12.06
N LYS A 103 2.05 7.64 12.61
CA LYS A 103 1.39 7.78 13.93
C LYS A 103 2.31 7.41 15.10
N ALA A 104 3.30 6.56 14.85
CA ALA A 104 4.24 6.07 15.84
C ALA A 104 5.68 6.08 15.30
N PRO A 105 6.23 7.26 14.95
CA PRO A 105 7.47 7.33 14.18
C PRO A 105 8.67 6.81 14.97
N ASN A 106 8.77 7.10 16.27
CA ASN A 106 9.86 6.59 17.11
C ASN A 106 9.87 5.08 17.29
N ALA A 107 8.74 4.38 17.12
CA ALA A 107 8.72 2.91 17.15
C ALA A 107 9.56 2.31 16.00
N THR A 108 9.74 3.05 14.91
CA THR A 108 10.56 2.61 13.78
C THR A 108 12.06 2.61 14.08
N ASN A 109 12.52 3.33 15.12
CA ASN A 109 13.95 3.38 15.45
C ASN A 109 14.51 1.97 15.69
N SER A 110 13.89 1.19 16.57
CA SER A 110 14.33 -0.16 16.88
C SER A 110 13.94 -1.23 15.85
N LEU A 111 13.01 -0.93 14.93
CA LEU A 111 12.52 -1.90 13.94
C LEU A 111 13.23 -1.78 12.59
N CYS A 112 13.60 -0.55 12.24
CA CYS A 112 14.11 -0.14 10.93
C CYS A 112 15.46 0.58 11.02
N GLY A 113 15.95 0.88 12.22
CA GLY A 113 17.22 1.58 12.41
C GLY A 113 17.18 3.08 12.11
N TYR A 114 15.99 3.68 12.04
CA TYR A 114 15.86 5.13 11.90
C TYR A 114 16.28 5.88 13.16
N LYS A 115 16.59 7.17 13.00
CA LYS A 115 16.99 8.06 14.10
C LYS A 115 15.99 9.20 14.24
N ILE A 116 14.77 8.87 14.64
CA ILE A 116 13.70 9.84 14.85
C ILE A 116 13.69 10.27 16.31
N VAL A 117 13.83 11.57 16.53
CA VAL A 117 13.73 12.21 17.84
C VAL A 117 12.34 12.81 17.99
N THR A 118 11.60 12.35 18.99
CA THR A 118 10.28 12.89 19.37
C THR A 118 10.25 13.51 20.75
N GLY A 119 11.36 13.38 21.51
CA GLY A 119 11.45 13.82 22.90
C GLY A 119 10.84 12.81 23.89
N GLN A 120 10.52 11.60 23.44
CA GLN A 120 9.93 10.55 24.28
C GLN A 120 11.01 9.56 24.75
N PRO A 121 10.90 9.00 25.98
CA PRO A 121 11.84 7.97 26.44
C PRO A 121 11.94 6.75 25.50
N SER A 122 10.85 6.44 24.79
CA SER A 122 10.79 5.35 23.80
C SER A 122 11.60 5.59 22.52
N ASP A 123 12.23 6.76 22.36
CA ASP A 123 13.07 7.06 21.20
C ASP A 123 14.37 6.24 21.17
N ARG A 124 14.83 5.74 22.33
CA ARG A 124 16.02 4.88 22.47
C ARG A 124 17.29 5.47 21.81
N LEU A 125 17.52 6.77 21.99
CA LEU A 125 18.52 7.58 21.26
C LEU A 125 20.01 7.24 21.52
N GLY A 126 20.32 6.27 22.36
CA GLY A 126 21.68 5.78 22.61
C GLY A 126 21.96 4.38 22.06
N GLU A 127 20.96 3.71 21.49
CA GLU A 127 21.09 2.35 21.01
C GLU A 127 21.49 2.30 19.54
N ASP A 128 22.34 1.35 19.18
CA ASP A 128 22.76 1.15 17.81
C ASP A 128 21.85 0.15 17.09
N PHE A 129 21.08 0.65 16.14
CA PHE A 129 20.20 -0.13 15.27
C PHE A 129 20.67 -0.11 13.80
N SER A 130 21.94 0.21 13.55
CA SER A 130 22.49 0.39 12.19
C SER A 130 22.39 -0.86 11.31
N GLU A 131 22.39 -2.07 11.91
CA GLU A 131 22.16 -3.32 11.19
C GLU A 131 20.76 -3.36 10.57
N PHE A 132 19.73 -2.95 11.31
CA PHE A 132 18.35 -2.92 10.82
C PHE A 132 18.16 -1.88 9.70
N TYR A 133 18.86 -0.75 9.80
CA TYR A 133 18.86 0.25 8.75
C TYR A 133 19.51 -0.30 7.48
N THR A 134 20.70 -0.90 7.60
CA THR A 134 21.42 -1.49 6.48
C THR A 134 20.60 -2.58 5.79
N ASP A 135 20.01 -3.51 6.54
CA ASP A 135 19.13 -4.56 6.00
C ASP A 135 17.91 -3.96 5.29
N LEU A 136 17.28 -2.94 5.85
CA LEU A 136 16.12 -2.29 5.24
C LEU A 136 16.48 -1.58 3.93
N ILE A 137 17.58 -0.80 3.90
CA ILE A 137 18.02 -0.08 2.70
C ILE A 137 18.40 -1.05 1.58
N GLU A 138 19.10 -2.15 1.91
CA GLU A 138 19.43 -3.20 0.94
C GLU A 138 18.17 -3.80 0.31
N ARG A 139 17.17 -4.16 1.13
CA ARG A 139 15.88 -4.68 0.66
C ARG A 139 15.11 -3.68 -0.19
N LEU A 140 15.02 -2.41 0.24
CA LEU A 140 14.36 -1.35 -0.52
C LEU A 140 15.00 -1.17 -1.89
N SER A 141 16.33 -1.15 -1.96
CA SER A 141 17.07 -1.02 -3.22
C SER A 141 16.73 -2.18 -4.19
N ASN A 142 16.69 -3.41 -3.69
CA ASN A 142 16.30 -4.58 -4.49
C ASN A 142 14.84 -4.51 -4.96
N VAL A 143 13.92 -4.13 -4.08
CA VAL A 143 12.49 -3.96 -4.41
C VAL A 143 12.34 -2.93 -5.53
N GLU A 144 13.03 -1.81 -5.43
CA GLU A 144 12.98 -0.78 -6.46
C GLU A 144 13.53 -1.27 -7.80
N ASP A 145 14.63 -2.03 -7.81
CA ASP A 145 15.22 -2.57 -9.03
C ASP A 145 14.32 -3.62 -9.70
N LEU A 146 13.74 -4.53 -8.91
CA LEU A 146 12.73 -5.48 -9.39
C LEU A 146 11.50 -4.74 -9.93
N THR A 147 11.06 -3.70 -9.25
CA THR A 147 9.92 -2.88 -9.67
C THR A 147 10.19 -2.13 -10.98
N ARG A 148 11.37 -1.54 -11.13
CA ARG A 148 11.79 -0.89 -12.39
C ARG A 148 11.88 -1.89 -13.54
N ALA A 149 12.40 -3.10 -13.29
CA ALA A 149 12.46 -4.15 -14.30
C ALA A 149 11.07 -4.61 -14.75
N THR A 150 10.16 -4.88 -13.79
CA THR A 150 8.77 -5.24 -14.08
C THR A 150 8.02 -4.12 -14.80
N MET A 151 8.21 -2.86 -14.38
CA MET A 151 7.59 -1.71 -15.03
C MET A 151 7.99 -1.58 -16.50
N ARG A 152 9.26 -1.86 -16.85
CA ARG A 152 9.72 -1.92 -18.26
C ARG A 152 9.00 -3.02 -19.04
N LYS A 153 8.89 -4.23 -18.47
CA LYS A 153 8.17 -5.36 -19.09
C LYS A 153 6.69 -5.02 -19.33
N LEU A 154 6.01 -4.44 -18.34
CA LEU A 154 4.61 -4.03 -18.45
C LEU A 154 4.40 -2.92 -19.49
N THR A 155 5.31 -1.96 -19.57
CA THR A 155 5.26 -0.88 -20.58
C THR A 155 5.41 -1.44 -21.99
N GLN A 156 6.32 -2.40 -22.18
CA GLN A 156 6.46 -3.11 -23.45
C GLN A 156 5.19 -3.92 -23.77
N GLY A 157 4.69 -4.72 -22.83
CA GLY A 157 3.47 -5.52 -22.99
C GLY A 157 2.24 -4.66 -23.34
N MET A 158 2.12 -3.46 -22.77
CA MET A 158 1.05 -2.51 -23.11
C MET A 158 1.09 -2.08 -24.58
N THR A 159 2.30 -1.89 -25.13
CA THR A 159 2.50 -1.57 -26.55
C THR A 159 2.08 -2.74 -27.45
N GLU A 160 2.43 -3.96 -27.04
CA GLU A 160 2.05 -5.19 -27.75
C GLU A 160 0.53 -5.41 -27.72
N HIS A 161 -0.12 -5.22 -26.57
CA HIS A 161 -1.58 -5.30 -26.46
C HIS A 161 -2.29 -4.24 -27.32
N ASN A 162 -1.74 -3.02 -27.44
CA ASN A 162 -2.30 -2.00 -28.33
C ASN A 162 -2.26 -2.41 -29.80
N LYS A 163 -1.15 -3.01 -30.25
CA LYS A 163 -1.02 -3.56 -31.61
C LYS A 163 -1.98 -4.73 -31.84
N ALA A 164 -2.05 -5.66 -30.88
CA ALA A 164 -2.96 -6.80 -30.94
C ALA A 164 -4.43 -6.36 -31.00
N MET A 165 -4.80 -5.32 -30.23
CA MET A 165 -6.16 -4.75 -30.24
C MET A 165 -6.55 -4.21 -31.61
N ALA A 166 -5.62 -3.53 -32.30
CA ALA A 166 -5.86 -3.01 -33.64
C ALA A 166 -5.97 -4.13 -34.71
N ALA A 167 -5.29 -5.25 -34.50
CA ALA A 167 -5.29 -6.40 -35.40
C ALA A 167 -6.45 -7.39 -35.15
N ALA A 168 -7.13 -7.30 -34.01
CA ALA A 168 -8.17 -8.24 -33.61
C ALA A 168 -9.44 -8.11 -34.48
N LYS A 169 -9.89 -9.24 -35.04
CA LYS A 169 -11.05 -9.31 -35.94
C LYS A 169 -12.33 -9.78 -35.27
N SER A 170 -12.22 -10.56 -34.19
CA SER A 170 -13.38 -11.06 -33.41
C SER A 170 -13.55 -10.29 -32.11
N ASP A 171 -14.78 -10.23 -31.63
CA ASP A 171 -15.11 -9.51 -30.39
C ASP A 171 -14.56 -10.24 -29.14
N ASP A 172 -14.57 -11.58 -29.12
CA ASP A 172 -13.95 -12.36 -28.04
C ASP A 172 -12.44 -12.06 -27.88
N ALA A 173 -11.72 -11.90 -29.00
CA ALA A 173 -10.30 -11.56 -28.96
C ALA A 173 -10.09 -10.14 -28.43
N LYS A 174 -10.95 -9.20 -28.82
CA LYS A 174 -10.93 -7.82 -28.32
C LYS A 174 -11.19 -7.76 -26.81
N ASP A 175 -12.12 -8.55 -26.29
CA ASP A 175 -12.46 -8.58 -24.87
C ASP A 175 -11.32 -9.18 -24.01
N SER A 176 -10.66 -10.23 -24.52
CA SER A 176 -9.46 -10.79 -23.89
C SER A 176 -8.33 -9.75 -23.84
N ILE A 177 -8.05 -9.07 -24.95
CA ILE A 177 -7.01 -8.02 -25.03
C ILE A 177 -7.34 -6.84 -24.11
N LYS A 178 -8.62 -6.45 -24.02
CA LYS A 178 -9.07 -5.40 -23.10
C LYS A 178 -8.81 -5.77 -21.64
N THR A 179 -9.06 -7.03 -21.27
CA THR A 179 -8.75 -7.56 -19.94
C THR A 179 -7.24 -7.52 -19.65
N GLN A 180 -6.42 -7.95 -20.61
CA GLN A 180 -4.95 -7.87 -20.48
C GLN A 180 -4.46 -6.43 -20.31
N LYS A 181 -5.00 -5.47 -21.08
CA LYS A 181 -4.68 -4.03 -20.93
C LYS A 181 -5.04 -3.50 -19.54
N GLN A 182 -6.19 -3.91 -18.99
CA GLN A 182 -6.60 -3.51 -17.65
C GLN A 182 -5.66 -4.08 -16.57
N ASN A 183 -5.27 -5.35 -16.71
CA ASN A 183 -4.31 -5.99 -15.81
C ASN A 183 -2.93 -5.31 -15.87
N THR A 184 -2.43 -5.02 -17.08
CA THR A 184 -1.16 -4.30 -17.28
C THR A 184 -1.22 -2.88 -16.71
N THR A 185 -2.34 -2.17 -16.88
CA THR A 185 -2.55 -0.85 -16.28
C THR A 185 -2.54 -0.90 -14.74
N THR A 186 -3.18 -1.92 -14.17
CA THR A 186 -3.19 -2.14 -12.72
C THR A 186 -1.79 -2.46 -12.21
N GLY A 187 -1.05 -3.32 -12.90
CA GLY A 187 0.35 -3.64 -12.58
C GLY A 187 1.26 -2.41 -12.62
N LEU A 188 1.12 -1.55 -13.63
CA LEU A 188 1.88 -0.30 -13.72
C LEU A 188 1.57 0.63 -12.54
N ARG A 189 0.30 0.72 -12.11
CA ARG A 189 -0.10 1.49 -10.94
C ARG A 189 0.52 0.95 -9.66
N THR A 190 0.49 -0.37 -9.45
CA THR A 190 1.16 -1.03 -8.33
C THR A 190 2.66 -0.71 -8.32
N CYS A 191 3.35 -0.82 -9.46
CA CYS A 191 4.78 -0.48 -9.54
C CYS A 191 5.06 1.00 -9.18
N ASN A 192 4.25 1.93 -9.69
CA ASN A 192 4.38 3.35 -9.36
C ASN A 192 4.18 3.62 -7.87
N ASN A 193 3.17 3.00 -7.26
CA ASN A 193 2.88 3.14 -5.84
C ASN A 193 4.05 2.61 -4.99
N ILE A 194 4.61 1.44 -5.34
CA ILE A 194 5.77 0.88 -4.64
C ILE A 194 6.97 1.83 -4.71
N LEU A 195 7.31 2.36 -5.90
CA LEU A 195 8.44 3.29 -6.04
C LEU A 195 8.21 4.60 -5.28
N ALA A 196 6.99 5.12 -5.29
CA ALA A 196 6.64 6.34 -4.55
C ALA A 196 6.76 6.16 -3.04
N MET A 197 6.46 4.96 -2.52
CA MET A 197 6.56 4.62 -1.09
C MET A 197 7.97 4.21 -0.66
N ALA A 198 8.70 3.46 -1.49
CA ALA A 198 10.04 3.00 -1.16
C ALA A 198 11.05 4.15 -1.09
N LYS A 199 11.00 5.08 -2.05
CA LYS A 199 12.02 6.13 -2.21
C LYS A 199 12.20 7.02 -0.97
N PRO A 200 11.15 7.54 -0.30
CA PRO A 200 11.29 8.34 0.92
C PRO A 200 11.92 7.59 2.10
N LEU A 201 11.82 6.25 2.12
CA LEU A 201 12.31 5.41 3.22
C LEU A 201 13.84 5.26 3.24
N HIS A 202 14.53 5.73 2.19
CA HIS A 202 15.99 5.77 2.14
C HIS A 202 16.63 6.85 3.02
N ALA A 203 15.85 7.81 3.52
CA ALA A 203 16.37 8.83 4.42
C ALA A 203 16.59 8.27 5.83
N LYS A 204 17.61 8.76 6.54
CA LYS A 204 17.87 8.40 7.95
C LYS A 204 16.73 8.85 8.89
N THR A 205 16.01 9.89 8.49
CA THR A 205 14.82 10.44 9.16
C THR A 205 13.73 10.58 8.10
N PRO A 206 13.04 9.49 7.74
CA PRO A 206 12.10 9.48 6.64
C PRO A 206 10.84 10.30 6.96
N LEU A 207 10.29 10.94 5.93
CA LEU A 207 8.96 11.50 5.99
C LEU A 207 7.96 10.42 5.58
N PHE A 208 7.18 9.96 6.55
CA PHE A 208 6.09 9.03 6.27
C PHE A 208 4.94 9.76 5.57
N ILE A 209 4.30 9.09 4.63
CA ILE A 209 3.22 9.65 3.81
C ILE A 209 2.06 10.11 4.69
N GLY A 210 1.81 9.42 5.81
CA GLY A 210 0.71 9.75 6.71
C GLY A 210 -0.60 9.74 5.96
N ASP A 211 -1.45 10.74 6.17
CA ASP A 211 -2.77 10.82 5.54
C ASP A 211 -2.75 11.27 4.07
N LYS A 212 -1.55 11.44 3.47
CA LYS A 212 -1.44 11.84 2.06
C LYS A 212 -1.86 10.71 1.10
N SER A 213 -2.41 11.12 -0.05
CA SER A 213 -3.24 10.30 -0.93
C SER A 213 -2.45 9.46 -1.95
N ILE A 214 -1.84 8.35 -1.52
CA ILE A 214 -1.59 7.25 -2.46
C ILE A 214 -2.89 6.47 -2.65
N ASN A 215 -3.40 6.46 -3.87
CA ASN A 215 -4.53 5.62 -4.23
C ASN A 215 -4.02 4.21 -4.53
N LEU A 216 -4.34 3.28 -3.64
CA LEU A 216 -4.02 1.86 -3.79
C LEU A 216 -4.51 1.33 -5.15
N SER A 217 -3.77 0.40 -5.72
CA SER A 217 -3.97 -0.01 -7.11
C SER A 217 -5.37 -0.52 -7.45
N TRP A 218 -6.02 -1.17 -6.49
CA TRP A 218 -7.38 -1.70 -6.59
C TRP A 218 -8.49 -0.71 -6.24
N LYS A 219 -8.16 0.52 -5.80
CA LYS A 219 -9.14 1.58 -5.58
C LYS A 219 -9.34 2.36 -6.87
N GLU A 220 -10.61 2.72 -7.14
CA GLU A 220 -10.93 3.57 -8.28
C GLU A 220 -10.27 4.94 -8.09
N VAL A 221 -9.60 5.43 -9.14
CA VAL A 221 -9.21 6.83 -9.20
C VAL A 221 -10.49 7.59 -9.48
N ALA A 222 -11.02 8.31 -8.48
CA ALA A 222 -12.13 9.22 -8.72
C ALA A 222 -11.76 10.14 -9.89
N LYS A 223 -12.54 10.10 -10.97
CA LYS A 223 -12.41 11.09 -12.05
C LYS A 223 -12.53 12.48 -11.41
N PRO A 224 -11.66 13.45 -11.75
CA PRO A 224 -11.88 14.81 -11.30
C PRO A 224 -13.27 15.27 -11.77
N SER A 225 -14.15 15.56 -10.81
CA SER A 225 -15.45 16.13 -11.10
C SER A 225 -15.22 17.51 -11.69
N VAL A 226 -15.58 17.68 -12.97
CA VAL A 226 -15.64 19.00 -13.60
C VAL A 226 -16.62 19.85 -12.78
N PRO A 227 -16.22 21.02 -12.27
CA PRO A 227 -17.15 21.88 -11.53
C PRO A 227 -18.28 22.27 -12.47
N SER A 228 -19.51 21.92 -12.11
CA SER A 228 -20.70 22.38 -12.80
C SER A 228 -20.83 23.88 -12.59
N THR A 229 -20.58 24.66 -13.63
CA THR A 229 -20.83 26.09 -13.64
C THR A 229 -22.34 26.31 -13.55
N THR A 230 -22.82 26.63 -12.35
CA THR A 230 -24.19 27.11 -12.15
C THR A 230 -24.28 28.53 -12.71
N VAL A 231 -24.93 28.68 -13.87
CA VAL A 231 -25.27 29.99 -14.44
C VAL A 231 -26.36 30.60 -13.56
N SER A 232 -26.06 31.67 -12.82
CA SER A 232 -27.07 32.46 -12.12
C SER A 232 -27.83 33.32 -13.15
N ALA A 233 -29.07 32.96 -13.45
CA ALA A 233 -29.98 33.84 -14.16
C ALA A 233 -30.43 34.96 -13.21
N GLY A 234 -30.14 36.21 -13.59
CA GLY A 234 -30.52 37.40 -12.84
C GLY A 234 -32.03 37.60 -12.77
N CYS A 235 -32.52 37.94 -11.58
CA CYS A 235 -33.89 38.41 -11.39
C CYS A 235 -33.87 39.94 -11.44
N SER A 236 -34.52 40.50 -12.46
CA SER A 236 -34.82 41.93 -12.56
C SER A 236 -36.21 42.14 -11.97
N VAL A 237 -36.36 43.11 -11.08
CA VAL A 237 -37.68 43.56 -10.60
C VAL A 237 -37.75 45.07 -10.76
N TYR A 238 -38.84 45.48 -11.41
CA TYR A 238 -39.30 46.85 -11.62
C TYR A 238 -39.70 47.55 -10.31
#